data_AF-F0ZLG3-F1
#
_entry.id   AF-F0ZLG3-F1
#
_cell.length_a   1.000
_cell.length_b   1.000
_cell.length_c   1.000
_cell.angle_alpha   90.00
_cell.angle_beta   90.00
_cell.angle_gamma   90.00
#
_symmetry.space_group_name_H-M   'P 1'
#
loop_
_entity.id
_entity.type
_entity.pdbx_description
1 polymer ?
#
loop_
_entity_poly.entity_id
_entity_poly.type
_entity_poly.pdbx_seq_one_letter_code
_entity_poly.pdbx_strand_id
1 'polypeptide(L)'
;HPPCIPYLGVYLTHLTFIEDGMKNHLNQDEEIINFEKCRKISVVIRELKQYQQQYHLETEEITQRYLNNLPSIQSQKSKYKLSLICEPK
;
A
#
# COMPACT_ATOMS: atom_id res chain seq x y z
N HIS A 1 1.38 0.56 -18.76
CA HIS A 1 1.88 1.96 -18.87
C HIS A 1 1.15 2.81 -17.83
N PRO A 2 1.86 3.60 -17.00
CA PRO A 2 1.26 4.59 -16.09
C PRO A 2 0.51 5.70 -16.84
N PRO A 3 -0.41 6.44 -16.19
CA PRO A 3 -0.74 6.39 -14.76
C PRO A 3 -1.64 5.19 -14.40
N CYS A 4 -1.28 4.45 -13.36
CA CYS A 4 -2.10 3.39 -12.78
C CYS A 4 -1.87 3.31 -11.26
N ILE A 5 -2.84 2.79 -10.50
CA ILE A 5 -2.69 2.52 -9.06
C ILE A 5 -2.33 1.05 -8.91
N PRO A 6 -1.08 0.69 -8.58
CA PRO A 6 -0.71 -0.70 -8.34
C PRO A 6 -1.29 -1.19 -7.00
N TYR A 7 -1.49 -2.50 -6.88
CA TYR A 7 -1.90 -3.10 -5.59
C TYR A 7 -0.73 -3.03 -4.59
N LEU A 8 -0.84 -2.12 -3.61
CA LEU A 8 0.22 -1.83 -2.65
C LEU A 8 0.63 -3.06 -1.82
N GLY A 9 -0.29 -4.00 -1.58
CA GLY A 9 -0.03 -5.21 -0.80
C GLY A 9 1.16 -6.02 -1.31
N VAL A 10 1.35 -6.14 -2.63
CA VAL A 10 2.48 -6.88 -3.22
C VAL A 10 3.83 -6.23 -2.85
N TYR A 11 3.93 -4.90 -2.94
CA TYR A 11 5.15 -4.17 -2.59
C TYR A 11 5.43 -4.24 -1.10
N LEU A 12 4.41 -4.12 -0.26
CA LEU A 12 4.55 -4.26 1.19
C LEU A 12 5.03 -5.67 1.56
N THR A 13 4.43 -6.72 0.99
CA THR A 13 4.88 -8.11 1.22
C THR A 13 6.33 -8.31 0.80
N HIS A 14 6.75 -7.77 -0.35
CA HIS A 14 8.16 -7.84 -0.79
C HIS A 14 9.10 -7.11 0.19
N LEU A 15 8.73 -5.91 0.66
CA LEU A 15 9.51 -5.17 1.64
C LEU A 15 9.60 -5.92 2.96
N THR A 16 8.50 -6.48 3.46
CA THR A 16 8.47 -7.31 4.67
C THR A 16 9.38 -8.53 4.53
N PHE A 17 9.35 -9.24 3.40
CA PHE A 17 10.25 -10.38 3.19
C PHE A 17 11.73 -9.99 3.19
N ILE A 18 12.08 -8.82 2.65
CA ILE A 18 13.47 -8.31 2.69
C ILE A 18 13.84 -7.92 4.13
N GLU A 19 12.93 -7.28 4.85
CA GLU A 19 13.16 -6.81 6.21
C GLU A 19 13.42 -7.97 7.17
N ASP A 20 12.54 -8.99 7.14
CA ASP A 20 12.61 -10.15 8.01
C ASP A 20 13.73 -11.13 7.61
N GLY A 21 14.05 -11.19 6.31
CA GLY A 21 15.02 -12.14 5.76
C GLY A 21 16.48 -11.67 5.80
N MET A 22 16.74 -10.38 6.07
CA MET A 22 18.09 -9.81 5.99
C MET A 22 18.40 -8.89 7.18
N LYS A 23 19.59 -9.06 7.77
CA LYS A 23 20.11 -8.16 8.80
C LYS A 23 20.50 -6.81 8.22
N ASN A 24 20.36 -5.75 9.01
CA ASN A 24 20.79 -4.39 8.66
C ASN A 24 22.32 -4.26 8.60
N HIS A 25 23.04 -5.05 9.39
CA HIS A 25 24.49 -5.05 9.47
C HIS A 25 25.04 -6.46 9.25
N LEU A 26 26.23 -6.56 8.67
CA LEU A 26 26.89 -7.84 8.36
C LEU A 26 27.66 -8.42 9.56
N ASN A 27 28.10 -7.56 10.47
CA ASN A 27 28.79 -7.92 11.71
C ASN A 27 27.92 -7.63 12.95
N GLN A 28 28.30 -8.21 14.09
CA GLN A 28 27.59 -8.03 15.36
C GLN A 28 27.79 -6.63 15.96
N ASP A 29 28.95 -6.01 15.68
CA ASP A 29 29.28 -4.66 16.17
C ASP A 29 28.59 -3.54 15.37
N GLU A 30 27.73 -3.88 14.40
CA GLU A 30 26.96 -2.96 13.56
C GLU A 30 27.78 -1.95 12.74
N GLU A 31 29.09 -2.10 12.65
CA GLU A 31 29.95 -1.18 11.89
C GLU A 31 29.79 -1.32 10.36
N ILE A 32 29.40 -2.51 9.87
CA ILE A 32 29.31 -2.80 8.43
C ILE A 32 27.84 -2.91 8.01
N ILE A 33 27.34 -1.86 7.35
CA ILE A 33 25.99 -1.82 6.79
C ILE A 33 25.84 -2.87 5.68
N ASN A 34 24.72 -3.59 5.71
CA ASN A 34 24.34 -4.53 4.66
C ASN A 34 23.74 -3.80 3.45
N PHE A 35 24.61 -3.31 2.56
CA PHE A 35 24.20 -2.62 1.34
C PHE A 35 23.36 -3.47 0.40
N GLU A 36 23.45 -4.80 0.46
CA GLU A 36 22.60 -5.67 -0.35
C GLU A 36 21.13 -5.60 0.09
N LYS A 37 20.86 -5.48 1.40
CA LYS A 37 19.51 -5.21 1.92
C LYS A 37 19.00 -3.87 1.38
N CYS A 38 19.81 -2.82 1.48
CA CYS A 38 19.48 -1.49 0.97
C CYS A 38 19.20 -1.50 -0.55
N ARG A 39 20.01 -2.23 -1.32
CA ARG A 39 19.85 -2.37 -2.77
C ARG A 39 18.54 -3.06 -3.12
N LYS A 40 18.19 -4.15 -2.42
CA LYS A 40 16.92 -4.86 -2.62
C LYS A 40 15.71 -3.99 -2.29
N ILE A 41 15.73 -3.27 -1.16
CA ILE A 41 14.69 -2.29 -0.81
C ILE A 41 14.58 -1.22 -1.91
N SER A 42 15.71 -0.68 -2.36
CA SER A 42 15.77 0.36 -3.41
C SER A 42 15.12 -0.12 -4.71
N VAL A 43 15.31 -1.38 -5.11
CA VAL A 43 14.67 -1.95 -6.31
C VAL A 43 13.15 -1.89 -6.18
N VAL A 44 12.59 -2.34 -5.06
CA VAL A 44 11.13 -2.35 -4.82
C VAL A 44 10.57 -0.93 -4.80
N ILE A 45 11.24 0.00 -4.11
CA ILE A 45 10.81 1.40 -4.05
C ILE A 45 10.89 2.08 -5.42
N ARG A 46 11.95 1.84 -6.19
CA ARG A 46 12.11 2.39 -7.53
C ARG A 46 11.01 1.90 -8.47
N GLU A 47 10.66 0.62 -8.38
CA GLU A 47 9.55 0.06 -9.13
C GLU A 47 8.22 0.72 -8.75
N LEU A 48 7.94 0.90 -7.45
CA LEU A 48 6.71 1.57 -7.01
C LEU A 48 6.64 3.03 -7.50
N LYS A 49 7.76 3.75 -7.46
CA LYS A 49 7.85 5.16 -7.90
C LYS A 49 7.48 5.37 -9.37
N GLN A 50 7.66 4.37 -10.23
CA GLN A 50 7.33 4.50 -11.66
C GLN A 50 5.82 4.74 -11.90
N TYR A 51 4.97 4.40 -10.93
CA TYR A 51 3.51 4.53 -11.02
C TYR A 51 2.97 5.82 -10.41
N GLN A 52 3.81 6.71 -9.89
CA GLN A 52 3.40 7.97 -9.26
C GLN A 52 3.21 9.11 -10.27
N GLN A 53 3.06 8.80 -11.56
CA GLN A 53 2.74 9.80 -12.58
C GLN A 53 1.32 10.35 -12.37
N GLN A 54 1.15 11.64 -12.62
CA GLN A 54 -0.14 12.30 -12.46
C GLN A 54 -1.16 11.80 -13.50
N TYR A 55 -2.41 11.69 -13.08
CA TYR A 55 -3.53 11.43 -13.97
C TYR A 55 -3.93 12.71 -14.72
N HIS A 56 -4.13 12.61 -16.03
CA HIS A 56 -4.69 13.69 -16.86
C HIS A 56 -6.22 13.72 -16.72
N LEU A 57 -6.72 14.06 -15.53
CA LEU A 57 -8.15 14.19 -15.23
C LEU A 57 -8.43 15.61 -14.74
N GLU A 58 -9.57 16.15 -15.15
CA GLU A 58 -10.06 17.41 -14.60
C GLU A 58 -10.62 17.20 -13.19
N THR A 59 -10.32 18.14 -12.30
CA THR A 59 -10.79 18.09 -10.92
C THR A 59 -12.19 18.69 -10.82
N GLU A 60 -13.14 17.95 -10.29
CA GLU A 60 -14.49 18.45 -9.99
C GLU A 60 -14.66 18.56 -8.46
N GLU A 61 -14.93 19.76 -7.97
CA GLU A 61 -14.83 20.11 -6.56
C GLU A 61 -15.92 19.44 -5.71
N ILE A 62 -17.16 19.37 -6.21
CA ILE A 62 -18.30 18.87 -5.43
C ILE A 62 -18.15 17.38 -5.16
N THR A 63 -17.78 16.60 -6.17
CA THR A 63 -17.54 15.15 -6.10
C THR A 63 -16.35 14.86 -5.22
N GLN A 64 -15.23 15.60 -5.37
CA GLN A 64 -14.08 15.41 -4.49
C GLN A 64 -14.43 15.71 -3.04
N ARG A 65 -15.15 16.80 -2.77
CA ARG A 65 -15.61 17.14 -1.43
C ARG A 65 -16.52 16.07 -0.87
N TYR A 66 -17.46 15.55 -1.66
CA TYR A 66 -18.34 14.47 -1.23
C TYR A 66 -17.55 13.19 -0.88
N LEU A 67 -16.64 12.76 -1.75
CA LEU A 67 -15.81 11.56 -1.54
C LEU A 67 -14.90 11.69 -0.31
N ASN A 68 -14.34 12.87 -0.06
CA ASN A 68 -13.48 13.14 1.10
C ASN A 68 -14.26 13.21 2.43
N ASN A 69 -15.59 13.36 2.38
CA ASN A 69 -16.46 13.47 3.56
C ASN A 69 -17.43 12.28 3.68
N LEU A 70 -17.10 11.13 3.06
CA LEU A 70 -17.92 9.93 3.21
C LEU A 70 -18.02 9.51 4.68
N PRO A 71 -19.21 9.07 5.14
CA PRO A 71 -19.39 8.61 6.51
C PRO A 71 -18.48 7.40 6.79
N SER A 72 -18.05 7.27 8.04
CA SER A 72 -17.20 6.16 8.46
C SER A 72 -17.83 4.82 8.07
N ILE A 73 -16.98 3.93 7.56
CA ILE A 73 -17.38 2.59 7.18
C ILE A 73 -17.87 1.84 8.42
N GLN A 74 -19.14 1.44 8.40
CA GLN A 74 -19.70 0.58 9.44
C GLN A 74 -18.88 -0.70 9.61
N SER A 75 -18.77 -1.18 10.85
CA SER A 75 -18.01 -2.39 11.17
C SER A 75 -18.44 -3.57 10.31
N GLN A 76 -17.52 -4.48 10.03
CA GLN A 76 -17.81 -5.72 9.31
C GLN A 76 -18.98 -6.50 9.94
N LYS A 77 -19.06 -6.51 11.27
CA LYS A 77 -20.16 -7.13 12.02
C LYS A 77 -21.51 -6.48 11.72
N SER A 78 -21.55 -5.15 11.64
CA SER A 78 -22.77 -4.41 11.30
C SER A 78 -23.21 -4.70 9.86
N LYS A 79 -22.27 -4.66 8.91
CA LYS A 79 -22.55 -4.96 7.50
C LYS A 79 -23.03 -6.40 7.30
N TYR A 80 -22.41 -7.36 7.98
CA TYR A 80 -22.84 -8.76 7.94
C TYR A 80 -24.27 -8.94 8.46
N LYS A 81 -24.64 -8.28 9.56
CA LYS A 81 -26.03 -8.30 10.05
C LYS A 81 -27.02 -7.72 9.05
N LEU A 82 -26.68 -6.58 8.42
CA LEU A 82 -27.52 -5.97 7.38
C LEU A 82 -27.69 -6.91 6.18
N SER A 83 -26.61 -7.57 5.76
CA SER A 83 -26.66 -8.57 4.69
C SER A 83 -27.67 -9.69 4.98
N LEU A 84 -27.69 -10.20 6.21
CA LEU A 84 -28.63 -11.26 6.62
C LEU A 84 -30.10 -10.80 6.66
N ILE A 85 -30.35 -9.50 6.80
CA ILE A 85 -31.70 -8.94 6.72
C ILE A 85 -32.15 -8.85 5.25
N CYS A 86 -31.26 -8.42 4.37
CA CYS A 86 -31.55 -8.31 2.93
C CYS A 86 -31.72 -9.68 2.27
N GLU A 87 -30.87 -10.64 2.65
CA GLU A 87 -30.87 -12.01 2.13
C GLU A 87 -30.92 -13.02 3.30
N PRO A 88 -32.13 -13.33 3.79
CA PRO A 88 -32.31 -14.34 4.81
C PRO A 88 -31.89 -15.72 4.29
N LYS A 89 -31.35 -16.56 5.19
CA LYS A 89 -30.98 -17.94 4.87
C LYS A 89 -32.19 -18.84 4.62
#